data_AF-A0A5C9BSL5-F1
#
_entry.id   AF-A0A5C9BSL5-F1
#
_cell.length_a   1.000
_cell.length_b   1.000
_cell.length_c   1.000
_cell.angle_alpha   90.00
_cell.angle_beta   90.00
_cell.angle_gamma   90.00
#
_symmetry.space_group_name_H-M   'P 1'
#
loop_
_entity.id
_entity.type
_entity.pdbx_description
1 polymer ?
#
loop_
_entity_poly.entity_id
_entity_poly.type
_entity_poly.pdbx_seq_one_letter_code
_entity_poly.pdbx_strand_id
1 'polypeptide(L)'
;IQRMRNLEIAFALAAYRADRDSYPDSLEPLAPKYLAEIPVDLFTGQPLKYAKTAEGYRFYSVGDNEKDDEGRSHDDNPRGDDLVVRMPMK
;
A
#
# COMPACT_ATOMS: atom_id res chain seq x y z
N ILE A 1 -9.90 -3.99 -10.11
CA ILE A 1 -8.64 -4.79 -10.11
C ILE A 1 -7.63 -4.20 -9.13
N GLN A 2 -7.26 -2.91 -9.23
CA GLN A 2 -6.25 -2.30 -8.34
C GLN A 2 -6.53 -2.48 -6.84
N ARG A 3 -7.77 -2.28 -6.38
CA ARG A 3 -8.15 -2.50 -4.97
C ARG A 3 -7.83 -3.91 -4.46
N MET A 4 -7.96 -4.94 -5.31
CA MET A 4 -7.64 -6.33 -4.92
C MET A 4 -6.13 -6.51 -4.74
N ARG A 5 -5.31 -5.94 -5.64
CA ARG A 5 -3.85 -5.94 -5.52
C ARG A 5 -3.39 -5.23 -4.24
N ASN A 6 -4.05 -4.13 -3.89
CA ASN A 6 -3.77 -3.46 -2.63
C ASN A 6 -4.10 -4.38 -1.45
N LEU A 7 -5.24 -5.07 -1.46
CA LEU A 7 -5.56 -6.03 -0.40
C LEU A 7 -4.55 -7.18 -0.29
N GLU A 8 -4.03 -7.70 -1.40
CA GLU A 8 -2.97 -8.72 -1.42
C GLU A 8 -1.71 -8.23 -0.70
N ILE A 9 -1.26 -7.00 -0.98
CA ILE A 9 -0.13 -6.39 -0.26
C ILE A 9 -0.43 -6.23 1.23
N ALA A 10 -1.65 -5.81 1.59
CA ALA A 10 -2.03 -5.65 3.00
C ALA A 10 -1.95 -6.98 3.78
N PHE A 11 -2.40 -8.09 3.17
CA PHE A 11 -2.25 -9.42 3.75
C PHE A 11 -0.78 -9.86 3.84
N ALA A 12 0.02 -9.59 2.81
CA ALA A 12 1.45 -9.89 2.82
C ALA A 12 2.20 -9.11 3.92
N LEU A 13 1.87 -7.83 4.13
CA LEU A 13 2.41 -7.01 5.22
C LEU A 13 2.00 -7.55 6.60
N ALA A 14 0.78 -8.05 6.74
CA ALA A 14 0.31 -8.68 7.98
C ALA A 14 1.10 -9.98 8.27
N ALA A 15 1.29 -10.83 7.27
CA ALA A 15 2.10 -12.04 7.38
C ALA A 15 3.57 -11.72 7.70
N TYR A 16 4.15 -10.70 7.04
CA TYR A 16 5.50 -10.23 7.35
C TYR A 16 5.65 -9.80 8.80
N ARG A 17 4.70 -9.01 9.32
CA ARG A 17 4.70 -8.59 10.73
C ARG A 17 4.57 -9.78 11.67
N ALA A 18 3.75 -10.77 11.34
CA ALA A 18 3.60 -11.96 12.18
C ALA A 18 4.91 -12.77 12.29
N ASP A 19 5.75 -12.74 11.25
CA ASP A 19 7.03 -13.45 11.23
C ASP A 19 8.22 -12.66 11.78
N ARG A 20 8.15 -11.32 11.80
CA ARG A 20 9.30 -10.43 12.12
C ARG A 20 9.01 -9.36 13.17
N ASP A 21 7.82 -9.39 13.78
CA ASP A 21 7.33 -8.43 14.77
C ASP A 21 7.39 -6.96 14.33
N SER A 22 7.53 -6.69 13.03
CA SER A 22 7.67 -5.35 12.47
C SER A 22 7.22 -5.31 11.02
N TYR A 23 6.78 -4.15 10.53
CA TYR A 23 6.58 -3.92 9.11
C TYR A 23 7.91 -3.60 8.41
N PRO A 24 8.08 -3.96 7.13
CA PRO A 24 9.29 -3.62 6.38
C PRO A 24 9.35 -2.11 6.09
N ASP A 25 10.54 -1.59 5.79
CA ASP A 25 10.70 -0.17 5.43
C ASP A 25 10.31 0.11 3.96
N SER A 26 10.05 -0.94 3.18
CA SER A 26 9.63 -0.90 1.78
C SER A 26 8.84 -2.16 1.41
N LEU A 27 8.28 -2.26 0.19
CA LEU A 27 7.43 -3.40 -0.20
C LEU A 27 8.22 -4.61 -0.73
N GLU A 28 9.45 -4.41 -1.20
CA GLU A 28 10.31 -5.44 -1.81
C GLU A 28 10.50 -6.68 -0.93
N PRO A 29 10.64 -6.58 0.42
CA PRO A 29 10.77 -7.75 1.28
C PRO A 29 9.55 -8.67 1.35
N LEU A 30 8.41 -8.28 0.75
CA LEU A 30 7.22 -9.12 0.70
C LEU A 30 7.35 -10.25 -0.33
N ALA A 31 8.21 -10.11 -1.34
CA ALA A 31 8.50 -11.13 -2.33
C ALA A 31 9.86 -11.80 -2.09
N PRO A 32 10.04 -13.07 -2.49
CA PRO A 32 9.04 -13.98 -3.05
C PRO A 32 8.22 -14.73 -1.98
N LYS A 33 8.47 -14.48 -0.69
CA LYS A 33 7.93 -15.32 0.41
C LYS A 33 6.41 -15.17 0.60
N TYR A 34 5.91 -13.93 0.62
CA TYR A 34 4.51 -13.63 0.90
C TYR A 34 3.71 -13.30 -0.36
N LEU A 35 4.39 -12.81 -1.40
CA LEU A 35 3.87 -12.58 -2.75
C LEU A 35 4.86 -13.14 -3.77
N ALA A 36 4.37 -13.61 -4.92
CA ALA A 36 5.26 -14.05 -6.01
C ALA A 36 6.11 -12.88 -6.55
N GLU A 37 5.49 -11.71 -6.72
CA GLU A 37 6.11 -10.46 -7.11
C GLU A 37 5.36 -9.28 -6.47
N ILE A 38 5.98 -8.10 -6.43
CA ILE A 38 5.33 -6.90 -5.92
C ILE A 38 4.50 -6.28 -7.06
N PRO A 39 3.16 -6.19 -6.92
CA PRO A 39 2.35 -5.62 -7.98
C PRO A 39 2.62 -4.11 -8.10
N VAL A 40 2.76 -3.66 -9.34
CA VAL A 40 2.80 -2.22 -9.69
C VAL A 40 1.39 -1.61 -9.67
N ASP A 41 1.36 -0.29 -9.57
CA ASP A 41 0.16 0.52 -9.78
C ASP A 41 -0.33 0.37 -11.23
N LEU A 42 -1.59 -0.04 -11.41
CA LEU A 42 -2.19 -0.24 -12.74
C LEU A 42 -2.42 1.06 -13.52
N PHE A 43 -2.49 2.21 -12.85
CA PHE A 43 -2.74 3.48 -13.53
C PHE A 43 -1.45 4.08 -14.10
N THR A 44 -0.35 3.95 -13.37
CA THR A 44 0.94 4.57 -13.77
C THR A 44 2.00 3.57 -14.23
N GLY A 45 1.82 2.28 -13.96
CA GLY A 45 2.85 1.25 -14.14
C GLY A 45 4.03 1.38 -13.16
N GLN A 46 3.97 2.31 -12.21
CA GLN A 46 5.02 2.58 -11.23
C GLN A 46 4.80 1.77 -9.94
N PRO A 47 5.83 1.64 -9.08
CA PRO A 47 5.65 1.07 -7.75
C PRO A 47 4.58 1.84 -6.93
N LEU A 48 3.82 1.11 -6.13
CA LEU A 48 2.88 1.70 -5.18
C LEU A 48 3.62 2.57 -4.16
N LYS A 49 3.00 3.67 -3.76
CA LYS A 49 3.52 4.57 -2.73
C LYS A 49 3.35 3.88 -1.38
N TYR A 50 4.43 3.62 -0.66
CA TYR A 50 4.42 2.99 0.66
C TYR A 50 5.15 3.85 1.68
N ALA A 51 4.58 3.95 2.88
CA ALA A 51 5.22 4.58 4.03
C ALA A 51 4.86 3.82 5.30
N LYS A 52 5.88 3.26 5.95
CA LYS A 52 5.81 2.85 7.34
C LYS A 52 5.85 4.08 8.23
N THR A 53 5.02 4.11 9.27
CA THR A 53 4.97 5.18 10.26
C THR A 53 5.13 4.59 11.66
N ALA A 54 5.37 5.45 12.66
CA ALA A 54 5.37 5.01 14.06
C ALA A 54 4.00 4.45 14.50
N GLU A 55 2.94 4.84 13.80
CA GLU A 55 1.55 4.47 14.08
C GLU A 55 1.03 3.34 13.19
N GLY A 56 1.89 2.69 12.39
CA GLY A 56 1.51 1.62 11.47
C GLY A 56 2.08 1.78 10.07
N TYR A 57 1.25 1.65 9.05
CA TYR A 57 1.66 1.92 7.67
C TYR A 57 0.50 2.46 6.83
N ARG A 58 0.88 3.12 5.73
CA ARG A 58 -0.01 3.41 4.62
C ARG A 58 0.64 3.01 3.31
N PHE A 59 -0.18 2.61 2.36
CA PHE A 59 0.24 2.58 0.96
C PHE A 59 -0.94 2.81 0.04
N TYR A 60 -0.65 3.22 -1.20
CA TYR A 60 -1.69 3.59 -2.15
C TYR A 60 -1.21 3.52 -3.60
N SER A 61 -2.21 3.41 -4.48
CA SER A 61 -2.12 3.72 -5.89
C SER A 61 -2.64 5.14 -6.10
N VAL A 62 -2.08 5.87 -7.06
CA VAL A 62 -2.41 7.28 -7.33
C VAL A 62 -3.75 7.50 -8.05
N GLY A 63 -4.53 6.43 -8.21
CA GLY A 63 -5.88 6.53 -8.76
C GLY A 63 -5.97 6.84 -10.26
N ASP A 64 -7.21 7.00 -10.71
CA ASP A 64 -7.59 7.15 -12.11
C ASP A 64 -7.15 8.52 -12.67
N ASN A 65 -6.95 9.52 -11.82
CA ASN A 65 -6.50 10.86 -12.24
C ASN A 65 -4.98 10.94 -12.50
N GLU A 66 -4.23 9.88 -12.17
CA GLU A 66 -2.77 9.74 -12.30
C GLU A 66 -1.94 10.82 -11.58
N LYS A 67 -2.54 11.51 -10.60
CA LYS A 67 -1.91 12.53 -9.77
C LYS A 67 -1.78 11.99 -8.36
N ASP A 68 -0.59 12.14 -7.79
CA ASP A 68 -0.37 11.79 -6.39
C ASP A 68 -1.14 12.77 -5.50
N ASP A 69 -2.29 12.32 -4.99
CA ASP A 69 -3.09 13.06 -4.03
C ASP A 69 -2.62 12.81 -2.58
N GLU A 70 -1.35 12.41 -2.39
CA GLU A 70 -0.71 12.16 -1.10
C GLU A 70 -1.39 11.08 -0.23
N GLY A 71 -2.06 10.14 -0.90
CA GLY A 71 -2.86 9.07 -0.31
C GLY A 71 -4.28 9.52 0.08
N ARG A 72 -4.77 10.65 -0.44
CA ARG A 72 -6.15 11.12 -0.18
C ARG A 72 -7.13 10.43 -1.11
N SER A 73 -8.13 9.82 -0.50
CA SER A 73 -9.27 9.19 -1.16
C SER A 73 -10.43 10.15 -1.37
N HIS A 74 -11.51 9.65 -1.94
CA HIS A 74 -12.75 10.42 -2.16
C HIS A 74 -13.41 10.88 -0.86
N ASP A 75 -13.10 10.22 0.26
CA ASP A 75 -13.65 10.52 1.58
C ASP A 75 -12.81 11.54 2.36
N ASP A 76 -11.62 11.90 1.85
CA ASP A 76 -10.73 12.88 2.47
C ASP A 76 -11.10 14.33 2.11
N ASN A 77 -10.57 15.29 2.88
CA ASN A 77 -10.69 16.72 2.61
C ASN A 77 -9.31 17.40 2.70
N PRO A 78 -8.74 17.92 1.60
CA PRO A 78 -9.30 17.97 0.24
C PRO A 78 -9.54 16.57 -0.33
N ARG A 79 -10.51 16.47 -1.25
CA ARG A 79 -10.78 15.22 -1.97
C ARG A 79 -9.60 14.84 -2.86
N GLY A 80 -9.26 13.56 -2.87
CA GLY A 80 -8.45 12.92 -3.91
C GLY A 80 -9.16 11.68 -4.44
N ASP A 81 -8.49 10.90 -5.27
CA ASP A 81 -8.99 9.62 -5.77
C ASP A 81 -8.05 8.43 -5.50
N ASP A 82 -6.98 8.65 -4.75
CA ASP A 82 -6.00 7.62 -4.39
C ASP A 82 -6.68 6.42 -3.72
N LEU A 83 -6.25 5.23 -4.13
CA LEU A 83 -6.72 3.97 -3.58
C LEU A 83 -5.87 3.58 -2.38
N VAL A 84 -6.11 4.24 -1.25
CA VAL A 84 -5.29 4.09 -0.03
C VAL A 84 -5.72 2.94 0.87
N VAL A 85 -4.73 2.25 1.43
CA VAL A 85 -4.85 1.37 2.60
C VAL A 85 -4.10 2.00 3.76
N ARG A 86 -4.77 2.13 4.91
CA ARG A 86 -4.20 2.62 6.16
C ARG A 86 -4.39 1.55 7.23
N MET A 87 -3.31 1.07 7.83
CA MET A 87 -3.37 0.08 8.89
C MET A 87 -2.65 0.61 10.13
N PRO A 88 -3.40 0.93 11.20
CA PRO A 88 -2.79 1.39 12.44
C PRO A 88 -2.12 0.24 13.19
N MET A 89 -0.98 0.53 13.82
CA MET A 89 -0.31 -0.33 14.79
C MET A 89 -1.02 -0.14 16.13
N LYS A 90 -1.95 -1.04 16.45
CA LYS A 90 -2.40 -1.23 17.84
C LYS A 90 -1.29 -1.87 18.66
#